data_AF-R6N2Z4-F1
#
_entry.id   AF-R6N2Z4-F1
#
_cell.length_a   1.000
_cell.length_b   1.000
_cell.length_c   1.000
_cell.angle_alpha   90.00
_cell.angle_beta   90.00
_cell.angle_gamma   90.00
#
_symmetry.space_group_name_H-M   'P 1'
#
loop_
_entity.id
_entity.type
_entity.pdbx_description
1 polymer ?
#
loop_
_entity_poly.entity_id
_entity_poly.type
_entity_poly.pdbx_seq_one_letter_code
_entity_poly.pdbx_strand_id
1 'polypeptide(L)'
;MYFNDDMFITAPTKPEDFFKDGMPCDTFALDCICFNKDSAGFFNGADVSIINDHFDKEKVFKRDWKKWYSGKNGMKNQLKTTLLLPWHWFPGFYYQHTPSSFMKATFEEIWEKEYDALDSTCMDKFRKTGNVNQWLMKFWQLAAGNYTVRRDSFAYCYHVKEYNYPDLCRDIPSQKHNMICINDTAETTDFEVKKQGVIDAFEKLLPEKSTFEL
;
A
#
# COMPACT_ATOMS: atom_id res chain seq x y z
N MET A 1 -10.19 2.87 -7.80
CA MET A 1 -8.76 2.78 -7.43
C MET A 1 -8.38 4.02 -6.67
N TYR A 2 -7.46 3.93 -5.72
CA TYR A 2 -7.03 5.08 -4.91
C TYR A 2 -5.56 5.40 -5.16
N PHE A 3 -5.33 6.62 -5.65
CA PHE A 3 -4.02 7.24 -5.90
C PHE A 3 -4.01 8.52 -5.05
N ASN A 4 -3.08 8.64 -4.10
CA ASN A 4 -3.16 9.65 -3.04
C ASN A 4 -1.86 10.39 -2.75
N ASP A 5 -0.85 10.19 -3.59
CA ASP A 5 0.49 10.76 -3.50
C ASP A 5 1.05 10.84 -4.92
N ASP A 6 2.36 11.03 -5.06
CA ASP A 6 3.11 10.95 -6.32
C ASP A 6 3.19 9.51 -6.86
N MET A 7 2.03 9.00 -7.28
CA MET A 7 1.82 7.64 -7.77
C MET A 7 1.54 7.62 -9.27
N PHE A 8 2.28 6.77 -9.99
CA PHE A 8 2.26 6.75 -11.45
C PHE A 8 2.04 5.33 -11.97
N ILE A 9 1.31 5.23 -13.09
CA ILE A 9 1.25 4.01 -13.90
C ILE A 9 2.37 4.11 -14.94
N THR A 10 3.38 3.25 -14.83
CA THR A 10 4.59 3.28 -15.66
C THR A 10 4.64 2.18 -16.72
N ALA A 11 3.74 1.19 -16.64
CA ALA A 11 3.60 0.15 -17.67
C ALA A 11 2.11 -0.09 -18.00
N PRO A 12 1.79 -0.68 -19.16
CA PRO A 12 0.42 -1.05 -19.49
C PRO A 12 -0.24 -1.87 -18.37
N THR A 13 -1.50 -1.55 -18.07
CA THR A 13 -2.32 -2.27 -17.09
C THR A 13 -3.68 -2.57 -17.69
N LYS A 14 -4.37 -3.55 -17.12
CA LYS A 14 -5.75 -3.90 -17.45
C LYS A 14 -6.62 -3.91 -16.19
N PRO A 15 -7.96 -3.80 -16.31
CA PRO A 15 -8.85 -3.83 -15.14
C PRO A 15 -8.60 -5.02 -14.21
N GLU A 16 -8.26 -6.19 -14.75
CA GLU A 16 -8.00 -7.42 -13.99
C GLU A 16 -6.74 -7.37 -13.13
N ASP A 17 -5.83 -6.42 -13.39
CA ASP A 17 -4.66 -6.19 -12.53
C ASP A 17 -5.03 -5.52 -11.20
N PHE A 18 -6.24 -4.96 -11.13
CA PHE A 18 -6.77 -4.23 -9.99
C PHE A 18 -7.98 -4.92 -9.36
N PHE A 19 -8.84 -5.50 -10.20
CA PHE A 19 -10.03 -6.21 -9.76
C PHE A 19 -10.19 -7.50 -10.55
N LYS A 20 -10.07 -8.64 -9.87
CA LYS A 20 -10.22 -9.96 -10.49
C LYS A 20 -11.29 -10.75 -9.77
N ASP A 21 -12.24 -11.28 -10.54
CA ASP A 21 -13.38 -12.08 -10.06
C ASP A 21 -14.21 -11.32 -9.00
N GLY A 22 -14.41 -10.01 -9.22
CA GLY A 22 -15.14 -9.13 -8.30
C GLY A 22 -14.38 -8.75 -7.02
N MET A 23 -13.12 -9.18 -6.87
CA MET A 23 -12.28 -8.90 -5.71
C MET A 23 -11.12 -7.96 -6.06
N PRO A 24 -10.68 -7.10 -5.13
CA PRO A 24 -9.49 -6.27 -5.32
C PRO A 24 -8.22 -7.13 -5.36
N CYS A 25 -7.25 -6.72 -6.16
CA CYS A 25 -5.96 -7.38 -6.30
C CYS A 25 -4.93 -6.75 -5.35
N ASP A 26 -4.29 -7.55 -4.51
CA ASP A 26 -3.30 -7.07 -3.53
C ASP A 26 -2.21 -8.11 -3.19
N THR A 27 -1.14 -7.63 -2.56
CA THR A 27 -0.03 -8.45 -2.05
C THR A 27 -0.22 -8.65 -0.56
N PHE A 28 -0.15 -9.90 -0.09
CA PHE A 28 -0.24 -10.17 1.35
C PHE A 28 1.14 -10.31 1.99
N ALA A 29 1.33 -9.64 3.12
CA ALA A 29 2.34 -9.99 4.11
C ALA A 29 2.01 -9.38 5.47
N LEU A 30 2.47 -10.04 6.54
CA LEU A 30 2.56 -9.40 7.86
C LEU A 30 3.80 -8.50 7.92
N ASP A 31 3.68 -7.45 8.71
CA ASP A 31 4.79 -6.57 9.07
C ASP A 31 4.59 -6.02 10.48
N CYS A 32 5.63 -5.46 11.09
CA CYS A 32 5.52 -4.81 12.39
C CYS A 32 5.15 -3.34 12.22
N ILE A 33 4.26 -2.84 13.07
CA ILE A 33 4.08 -1.39 13.23
C ILE A 33 5.23 -0.85 14.07
N CYS A 34 5.97 0.09 13.50
CA CYS A 34 7.04 0.80 14.18
C CYS A 34 6.54 2.15 14.70
N PHE A 35 6.86 2.46 15.96
CA PHE A 35 6.45 3.71 16.61
C PHE A 35 7.66 4.63 16.83
N ASN A 36 7.58 5.84 16.29
CA ASN A 36 8.48 6.95 16.53
C ASN A 36 7.70 8.28 16.40
N LYS A 37 8.26 9.38 16.91
CA LYS A 37 7.63 10.72 16.90
C LYS A 37 7.16 11.15 15.51
N ASP A 38 7.97 10.87 14.49
CA ASP A 38 7.70 11.24 13.09
C ASP A 38 7.22 10.04 12.25
N SER A 39 6.70 9.00 12.90
CA SER A 39 6.23 7.79 12.22
C SER A 39 4.72 7.80 11.99
N ALA A 40 4.32 7.01 11.01
CA ALA A 40 2.93 6.64 10.78
C ALA A 40 2.35 5.64 11.80
N GLY A 41 3.14 5.23 12.80
CA GLY A 41 2.82 4.12 13.68
C GLY A 41 1.53 4.29 14.46
N PHE A 42 1.22 5.50 14.94
CA PHE A 42 0.03 5.73 15.78
C PHE A 42 -1.28 5.47 15.04
N PHE A 43 -1.47 6.07 13.86
CA PHE A 43 -2.71 5.90 13.08
C PHE A 43 -2.78 4.52 12.42
N ASN A 44 -1.65 3.97 11.99
CA ASN A 44 -1.61 2.57 11.56
C ASN A 44 -1.96 1.60 12.70
N GLY A 45 -1.54 1.93 13.93
CA GLY A 45 -1.91 1.21 15.14
C GLY A 45 -3.41 1.28 15.43
N ALA A 46 -4.03 2.45 15.23
CA ALA A 46 -5.48 2.60 15.34
C ALA A 46 -6.23 1.73 14.31
N ASP A 47 -5.78 1.74 13.05
CA ASP A 47 -6.35 0.87 12.01
C ASP A 47 -6.23 -0.61 12.39
N VAL A 48 -5.05 -1.07 12.80
CA VAL A 48 -4.80 -2.48 13.14
C VAL A 48 -5.50 -2.90 14.44
N SER A 49 -5.74 -1.96 15.38
CA SER A 49 -6.56 -2.22 16.56
C SER A 49 -7.96 -2.66 16.16
N ILE A 50 -8.63 -1.87 15.30
CA ILE A 50 -9.96 -2.20 14.78
C ILE A 50 -9.95 -3.54 14.04
N ILE A 51 -8.91 -3.82 13.24
CA ILE A 51 -8.80 -5.14 12.58
C ILE A 51 -8.75 -6.27 13.60
N ASN A 52 -8.01 -6.12 14.69
CA ASN A 52 -7.92 -7.15 15.73
C ASN A 52 -9.21 -7.32 16.54
N ASP A 53 -10.06 -6.28 16.62
CA ASP A 53 -11.36 -6.37 17.28
C ASP A 53 -12.37 -7.20 16.46
N HIS A 54 -12.26 -7.18 15.12
CA HIS A 54 -13.18 -7.89 14.21
C HIS A 54 -12.67 -9.23 13.69
N PHE A 55 -11.34 -9.44 13.67
CA PHE A 55 -10.74 -10.60 13.02
C PHE A 55 -9.79 -11.37 13.95
N ASP A 56 -10.10 -12.65 14.15
CA ASP A 56 -9.22 -13.62 14.79
C ASP A 56 -8.14 -14.08 13.80
N LYS A 57 -6.89 -13.67 14.03
CA LYS A 57 -5.79 -13.96 13.11
C LYS A 57 -5.57 -15.44 12.85
N GLU A 58 -5.71 -16.29 13.86
CA GLU A 58 -5.50 -17.73 13.68
C GLU A 58 -6.57 -18.35 12.79
N LYS A 59 -7.84 -17.92 12.95
CA LYS A 59 -8.94 -18.36 12.07
C LYS A 59 -8.74 -17.85 10.64
N VAL A 60 -8.37 -16.59 10.49
CA VAL A 60 -8.07 -16.00 9.16
C VAL A 60 -6.92 -16.75 8.50
N PHE A 61 -5.82 -17.02 9.22
CA PHE A 61 -4.70 -17.78 8.70
C PHE A 61 -5.13 -19.19 8.25
N LYS A 62 -5.87 -19.93 9.09
CA LYS A 62 -6.36 -21.27 8.73
C LYS A 62 -7.22 -21.26 7.45
N ARG A 63 -8.04 -20.21 7.28
CA ARG A 63 -8.88 -20.01 6.07
C ARG A 63 -8.02 -19.68 4.84
N ASP A 64 -7.06 -18.77 4.99
CA ASP A 64 -6.40 -18.10 3.85
C ASP A 64 -4.92 -18.43 3.68
N TRP A 65 -4.38 -19.47 4.34
CA TRP A 65 -2.95 -19.79 4.34
C TRP A 65 -2.35 -19.91 2.92
N LYS A 66 -3.13 -20.40 1.95
CA LYS A 66 -2.73 -20.47 0.52
C LYS A 66 -2.52 -19.09 -0.09
N LYS A 67 -3.31 -18.09 0.30
CA LYS A 67 -3.15 -16.70 -0.14
C LYS A 67 -1.94 -16.07 0.56
N TRP A 68 -1.75 -16.33 1.85
CA TRP A 68 -0.64 -15.80 2.64
C TRP A 68 0.72 -16.30 2.13
N TYR A 69 0.80 -17.57 1.75
CA TYR A 69 2.02 -18.21 1.23
C TYR A 69 2.02 -18.38 -0.30
N SER A 70 1.20 -17.61 -1.02
CA SER A 70 1.28 -17.56 -2.47
C SER A 70 2.67 -17.09 -2.91
N GLY A 71 3.26 -17.77 -3.90
CA GLY A 71 4.56 -17.37 -4.46
C GLY A 71 4.56 -15.95 -5.05
N LYS A 72 3.37 -15.43 -5.39
CA LYS A 72 3.20 -14.05 -5.85
C LYS A 72 3.53 -13.01 -4.77
N ASN A 73 3.43 -13.35 -3.49
CA ASN A 73 3.76 -12.41 -2.43
C ASN A 73 5.27 -12.12 -2.34
N GLY A 74 6.12 -12.94 -2.95
CA GLY A 74 7.57 -12.81 -2.89
C GLY A 74 8.19 -13.38 -1.61
N MET A 75 9.41 -13.90 -1.72
CA MET A 75 10.08 -14.65 -0.64
C MET A 75 10.34 -13.79 0.61
N LYS A 76 10.70 -12.51 0.45
CA LYS A 76 10.93 -11.58 1.57
C LYS A 76 9.67 -11.42 2.44
N ASN A 77 8.52 -11.28 1.79
CA ASN A 77 7.22 -11.10 2.42
C ASN A 77 6.72 -12.38 3.09
N GLN A 78 6.97 -13.54 2.49
CA GLN A 78 6.72 -14.84 3.12
C GLN A 78 7.58 -15.03 4.38
N LEU A 79 8.87 -14.67 4.33
CA LEU A 79 9.75 -14.76 5.50
C LEU A 79 9.26 -13.88 6.65
N LYS A 80 8.93 -12.61 6.38
CA LYS A 80 8.32 -11.70 7.39
C LYS A 80 7.04 -12.30 7.97
N THR A 81 6.16 -12.82 7.11
CA THR A 81 4.91 -13.46 7.53
C THR A 81 5.14 -14.64 8.45
N THR A 82 6.07 -15.53 8.10
CA THR A 82 6.44 -16.68 8.95
C THR A 82 7.02 -16.25 10.29
N LEU A 83 7.92 -15.27 10.28
CA LEU A 83 8.54 -14.76 11.51
C LEU A 83 7.52 -14.15 12.45
N LEU A 84 6.44 -13.55 11.93
CA LEU A 84 5.40 -12.88 12.70
C LEU A 84 4.17 -13.74 12.99
N LEU A 85 4.12 -14.95 12.43
CA LEU A 85 2.98 -15.85 12.59
C LEU A 85 2.68 -16.23 14.06
N PRO A 86 3.67 -16.42 14.97
CA PRO A 86 3.41 -16.86 16.35
C PRO A 86 2.65 -15.87 17.23
N TRP A 87 2.56 -14.59 16.86
CA TRP A 87 1.84 -13.59 17.65
C TRP A 87 0.34 -13.89 17.63
N HIS A 88 -0.39 -13.63 18.71
CA HIS A 88 -1.82 -13.91 18.75
C HIS A 88 -2.61 -12.97 17.81
N TRP A 89 -2.37 -11.66 17.93
CA TRP A 89 -2.99 -10.62 17.10
C TRP A 89 -2.21 -10.36 15.82
N PHE A 90 -2.85 -9.70 14.85
CA PHE A 90 -2.16 -9.08 13.72
C PHE A 90 -1.18 -8.03 14.26
N PRO A 91 0.15 -8.22 14.09
CA PRO A 91 1.14 -7.23 14.53
C PRO A 91 1.20 -6.01 13.60
N GLY A 92 0.59 -6.13 12.42
CA GLY A 92 0.60 -5.19 11.33
C GLY A 92 0.57 -5.93 9.99
N PHE A 93 0.41 -5.16 8.92
CA PHE A 93 0.39 -5.65 7.54
C PHE A 93 1.47 -4.91 6.74
N TYR A 94 1.90 -5.52 5.64
CA TYR A 94 2.88 -4.90 4.75
C TYR A 94 2.34 -3.62 4.10
N TYR A 95 3.01 -2.51 4.40
CA TYR A 95 2.72 -1.17 3.86
C TYR A 95 3.33 -1.01 2.47
N GLN A 96 2.59 -1.45 1.45
CA GLN A 96 2.93 -1.12 0.07
C GLN A 96 2.37 0.27 -0.24
N HIS A 97 3.17 1.32 0.01
CA HIS A 97 2.84 2.72 -0.29
C HIS A 97 2.73 2.94 -1.81
N THR A 98 1.69 2.38 -2.42
CA THR A 98 1.41 2.37 -3.86
C THR A 98 -0.10 2.37 -4.08
N PRO A 99 -0.57 2.57 -5.33
CA PRO A 99 -2.00 2.60 -5.61
C PRO A 99 -2.72 1.35 -5.12
N SER A 100 -3.83 1.57 -4.43
CA SER A 100 -4.60 0.49 -3.79
C SER A 100 -5.95 0.28 -4.46
N SER A 101 -6.36 -0.99 -4.53
CA SER A 101 -7.64 -1.41 -5.09
C SER A 101 -8.64 -1.60 -3.96
N PHE A 102 -9.73 -0.83 -4.01
CA PHE A 102 -10.72 -0.78 -2.96
C PHE A 102 -12.10 -1.10 -3.50
N MET A 103 -12.82 -1.94 -2.76
CA MET A 103 -14.24 -2.17 -2.98
C MET A 103 -15.05 -1.13 -2.20
N LYS A 104 -16.04 -0.53 -2.85
CA LYS A 104 -16.98 0.38 -2.18
C LYS A 104 -17.71 -0.31 -1.02
N ALA A 105 -18.05 -1.58 -1.20
CA ALA A 105 -18.69 -2.40 -0.17
C ALA A 105 -17.86 -2.49 1.13
N THR A 106 -16.52 -2.50 1.03
CA THR A 106 -15.63 -2.47 2.21
C THR A 106 -15.82 -1.16 2.99
N PHE A 107 -15.93 -0.03 2.29
CA PHE A 107 -16.14 1.27 2.94
C PHE A 107 -17.50 1.32 3.62
N GLU A 108 -18.55 0.84 2.95
CA GLU A 108 -19.91 0.78 3.49
C GLU A 108 -19.96 -0.09 4.74
N GLU A 109 -19.35 -1.29 4.71
CA GLU A 109 -19.28 -2.19 5.86
C GLU A 109 -18.57 -1.57 7.06
N ILE A 110 -17.43 -0.90 6.83
CA ILE A 110 -16.66 -0.28 7.91
C ILE A 110 -17.39 0.95 8.46
N TRP A 111 -18.01 1.78 7.62
CA TRP A 111 -18.85 2.89 8.09
C TRP A 111 -20.03 2.42 8.94
N GLU A 112 -20.61 1.26 8.64
CA GLU A 112 -21.68 0.66 9.44
C GLU A 112 -21.16 0.15 10.79
N LYS A 113 -20.00 -0.51 10.81
CA LYS A 113 -19.45 -1.16 12.01
C LYS A 113 -18.68 -0.23 12.94
N GLU A 114 -17.99 0.76 12.38
CA GLU A 114 -17.01 1.62 13.06
C GLU A 114 -17.33 3.11 12.84
N TYR A 115 -18.61 3.44 12.72
CA TYR A 115 -19.09 4.81 12.47
C TYR A 115 -18.37 5.84 13.34
N ASP A 116 -18.33 5.61 14.67
CA ASP A 116 -17.77 6.56 15.63
C ASP A 116 -16.28 6.85 15.38
N ALA A 117 -15.50 5.83 15.00
CA ALA A 117 -14.08 5.98 14.71
C ALA A 117 -13.86 6.81 13.42
N LEU A 118 -14.69 6.58 12.39
CA LEU A 118 -14.60 7.29 11.13
C LEU A 118 -15.13 8.73 11.24
N ASP A 119 -16.29 8.92 11.88
CA ASP A 119 -16.89 10.24 12.10
C ASP A 119 -15.97 11.13 12.93
N SER A 120 -15.45 10.62 14.04
CA SER A 120 -14.48 11.33 14.88
C SER A 120 -13.23 11.73 14.08
N THR A 121 -12.72 10.83 13.23
CA THR A 121 -11.61 11.14 12.33
C THR A 121 -11.95 12.25 11.34
N CYS A 122 -13.17 12.27 10.79
CA CYS A 122 -13.63 13.33 9.89
C CYS A 122 -13.82 14.69 10.57
N MET A 123 -14.13 14.71 11.87
CA MET A 123 -14.28 15.94 12.66
C MET A 123 -12.93 16.57 13.05
N ASP A 124 -11.84 15.81 12.93
CA ASP A 124 -10.51 16.29 13.27
C ASP A 124 -9.88 17.11 12.13
N LYS A 125 -9.65 18.40 12.40
CA LYS A 125 -8.97 19.31 11.46
C LYS A 125 -7.50 18.92 11.22
N PHE A 126 -6.85 18.35 12.23
CA PHE A 126 -5.47 17.91 12.18
C PHE A 126 -5.39 16.47 12.68
N ARG A 127 -4.54 15.66 12.04
CA ARG A 127 -4.40 14.25 12.37
C ARG A 127 -4.02 14.06 13.85
N LYS A 128 -4.74 13.18 14.53
CA LYS A 128 -4.51 12.73 15.91
C LYS A 128 -4.16 11.24 15.93
N THR A 129 -3.63 10.78 17.06
CA THR A 129 -3.12 9.41 17.23
C THR A 129 -4.19 8.32 17.08
N GLY A 130 -5.46 8.63 17.39
CA GLY A 130 -6.58 7.70 17.25
C GLY A 130 -7.31 7.78 15.90
N ASN A 131 -6.86 8.63 14.98
CA ASN A 131 -7.50 8.71 13.66
C ASN A 131 -7.19 7.46 12.84
N VAL A 132 -8.21 6.97 12.16
CA VAL A 132 -8.10 5.91 11.17
C VAL A 132 -7.81 6.49 9.78
N ASN A 133 -7.44 5.64 8.83
CA ASN A 133 -7.23 6.08 7.45
C ASN A 133 -7.53 4.96 6.44
N GLN A 134 -7.20 5.17 5.16
CA GLN A 134 -7.48 4.21 4.09
C GLN A 134 -6.83 2.83 4.29
N TRP A 135 -5.78 2.72 5.11
CA TRP A 135 -5.14 1.45 5.45
C TRP A 135 -6.10 0.52 6.21
N LEU A 136 -7.01 1.06 7.02
CA LEU A 136 -8.08 0.27 7.65
C LEU A 136 -8.87 -0.51 6.59
N MET A 137 -9.27 0.16 5.51
CA MET A 137 -10.01 -0.46 4.40
C MET A 137 -9.20 -1.58 3.74
N LYS A 138 -7.90 -1.34 3.54
CA LYS A 138 -7.01 -2.31 2.89
C LYS A 138 -6.83 -3.54 3.77
N PHE A 139 -6.53 -3.33 5.05
CA PHE A 139 -6.31 -4.40 6.00
C PHE A 139 -7.58 -5.20 6.27
N TRP A 140 -8.75 -4.54 6.24
CA TRP A 140 -10.04 -5.21 6.31
C TRP A 140 -10.24 -6.17 5.16
N GLN A 141 -9.99 -5.76 3.91
CA GLN A 141 -10.07 -6.66 2.75
C GLN A 141 -9.13 -7.86 2.88
N LEU A 142 -7.90 -7.63 3.38
CA LEU A 142 -6.92 -8.70 3.59
C LEU A 142 -7.35 -9.66 4.71
N ALA A 143 -7.82 -9.14 5.84
CA ALA A 143 -8.27 -9.92 7.00
C ALA A 143 -9.59 -10.65 6.74
N ALA A 144 -10.51 -10.06 5.98
CA ALA A 144 -11.74 -10.69 5.50
C ALA A 144 -11.47 -11.75 4.42
N GLY A 145 -10.29 -11.76 3.80
CA GLY A 145 -9.95 -12.67 2.71
C GLY A 145 -10.56 -12.25 1.36
N ASN A 146 -11.14 -11.06 1.28
CA ASN A 146 -11.82 -10.48 0.12
C ASN A 146 -10.81 -9.81 -0.82
N TYR A 147 -9.84 -10.59 -1.31
CA TYR A 147 -8.85 -10.13 -2.27
C TYR A 147 -8.29 -11.28 -3.11
N THR A 148 -7.74 -10.92 -4.27
CA THR A 148 -6.97 -11.79 -5.15
C THR A 148 -5.48 -11.46 -5.03
N VAL A 149 -4.64 -12.48 -4.91
CA VAL A 149 -3.20 -12.26 -4.75
C VAL A 149 -2.56 -11.74 -6.05
N ARG A 150 -1.93 -10.56 -5.96
CA ARG A 150 -1.11 -9.93 -7.00
C ARG A 150 0.37 -10.15 -6.71
N ARG A 151 1.19 -10.11 -7.77
CA ARG A 151 2.64 -10.19 -7.63
C ARG A 151 3.17 -8.96 -6.88
N ASP A 152 4.05 -9.15 -5.91
CA ASP A 152 4.67 -8.08 -5.12
C ASP A 152 5.41 -7.06 -5.98
N SER A 153 6.09 -7.53 -7.02
CA SER A 153 6.81 -6.73 -8.02
C SER A 153 5.92 -5.88 -8.93
N PHE A 154 4.58 -6.00 -8.85
CA PHE A 154 3.67 -5.22 -9.69
C PHE A 154 3.78 -3.72 -9.42
N ALA A 155 3.99 -3.35 -8.15
CA ALA A 155 4.11 -1.97 -7.74
C ALA A 155 5.28 -1.75 -6.78
N TYR A 156 5.91 -0.59 -6.83
CA TYR A 156 7.06 -0.28 -5.96
C TYR A 156 7.04 1.17 -5.47
N CYS A 157 7.41 1.37 -4.20
CA CYS A 157 7.53 2.71 -3.61
C CYS A 157 9.02 3.07 -3.48
N TYR A 158 9.44 4.12 -4.16
CA TYR A 158 10.77 4.70 -4.03
C TYR A 158 10.71 5.83 -2.99
N HIS A 159 11.25 5.58 -1.80
CA HIS A 159 11.65 6.67 -0.90
C HIS A 159 13.00 7.19 -1.38
N VAL A 160 13.03 8.35 -2.05
CA VAL A 160 14.16 8.81 -2.85
C VAL A 160 15.38 9.11 -1.97
N LYS A 161 16.45 8.35 -2.18
CA LYS A 161 17.74 8.43 -1.49
C LYS A 161 18.86 8.27 -2.51
N GLU A 162 20.10 8.64 -2.13
CA GLU A 162 21.24 8.56 -3.05
C GLU A 162 21.42 7.17 -3.67
N TYR A 163 21.30 6.10 -2.86
CA TYR A 163 21.59 4.75 -3.32
C TYR A 163 20.52 4.16 -4.25
N ASN A 164 19.27 4.63 -4.20
CA ASN A 164 18.17 4.09 -5.01
C ASN A 164 17.71 5.02 -6.13
N TYR A 165 18.16 6.29 -6.14
CA TYR A 165 17.84 7.24 -7.18
C TYR A 165 18.27 6.77 -8.60
N PRO A 166 19.47 6.19 -8.80
CA PRO A 166 19.82 5.63 -10.12
C PRO A 166 18.90 4.50 -10.56
N ASP A 167 18.42 3.68 -9.62
CA ASP A 167 17.47 2.61 -9.92
C ASP A 167 16.11 3.18 -10.35
N LEU A 168 15.61 4.20 -9.64
CA LEU A 168 14.37 4.90 -9.99
C LEU A 168 14.42 5.43 -11.44
N CYS A 169 15.45 6.19 -11.80
CA CYS A 169 15.59 6.79 -13.13
C CYS A 169 15.79 5.75 -14.25
N ARG A 170 16.25 4.54 -13.93
CA ARG A 170 16.34 3.41 -14.87
C ARG A 170 15.02 2.64 -14.97
N ASP A 171 14.36 2.43 -13.84
CA ASP A 171 13.21 1.53 -13.72
C ASP A 171 11.93 2.16 -14.33
N ILE A 172 11.82 3.49 -14.36
CA ILE A 172 10.74 4.23 -15.06
C ILE A 172 10.73 3.92 -16.58
N PRO A 173 11.76 4.28 -17.37
CA PRO A 173 11.73 4.08 -18.82
C PRO A 173 11.80 2.60 -19.23
N SER A 174 12.35 1.73 -18.37
CA SER A 174 12.32 0.28 -18.61
C SER A 174 10.99 -0.38 -18.20
N GLN A 175 10.05 0.38 -17.64
CA GLN A 175 8.71 -0.08 -17.24
C GLN A 175 8.76 -1.31 -16.32
N LYS A 176 9.79 -1.38 -15.46
CA LYS A 176 10.06 -2.56 -14.62
C LYS A 176 8.89 -2.87 -13.68
N HIS A 177 8.25 -1.83 -13.17
CA HIS A 177 7.04 -1.91 -12.35
C HIS A 177 5.86 -1.34 -13.13
N ASN A 178 4.67 -1.93 -12.95
CA ASN A 178 3.45 -1.41 -13.58
C ASN A 178 3.00 -0.11 -12.93
N MET A 179 3.24 0.02 -11.62
CA MET A 179 2.97 1.23 -10.87
C MET A 179 4.12 1.56 -9.95
N ILE A 180 4.34 2.84 -9.74
CA ILE A 180 5.31 3.31 -8.75
C ILE A 180 4.71 4.40 -7.87
N CYS A 181 5.29 4.58 -6.70
CA CYS A 181 5.15 5.78 -5.88
C CYS A 181 6.55 6.38 -5.71
N ILE A 182 6.68 7.70 -5.81
CA ILE A 182 7.96 8.39 -5.66
C ILE A 182 7.81 9.38 -4.51
N ASN A 183 8.41 9.09 -3.37
CA ASN A 183 8.30 9.96 -2.19
C ASN A 183 9.67 10.52 -1.83
N ASP A 184 9.76 11.84 -1.70
CA ASP A 184 10.87 12.45 -0.99
C ASP A 184 10.78 12.17 0.51
N THR A 185 11.90 12.37 1.18
CA THR A 185 12.05 12.20 2.63
C THR A 185 12.93 13.31 3.17
N ALA A 186 13.01 13.45 4.49
CA ALA A 186 13.98 14.34 5.13
C ALA A 186 15.45 14.03 4.76
N GLU A 187 15.74 12.83 4.25
CA GLU A 187 17.07 12.41 3.78
C GLU A 187 17.29 12.65 2.28
N THR A 188 16.31 13.20 1.56
CA THR A 188 16.43 13.47 0.11
C THR A 188 17.28 14.71 -0.12
N THR A 189 18.52 14.48 -0.53
CA THR A 189 19.52 15.49 -0.93
C THR A 189 19.33 15.90 -2.39
N ASP A 190 19.90 17.04 -2.81
CA ASP A 190 19.90 17.53 -4.20
C ASP A 190 18.54 17.45 -4.90
N PHE A 191 17.49 17.88 -4.20
CA PHE A 191 16.10 17.70 -4.61
C PHE A 191 15.84 18.13 -6.06
N GLU A 192 16.26 19.33 -6.47
CA GLU A 192 16.03 19.83 -7.83
C GLU A 192 16.73 18.98 -8.89
N VAL A 193 17.92 18.44 -8.60
CA VAL A 193 18.64 17.54 -9.53
C VAL A 193 17.91 16.21 -9.66
N LYS A 194 17.49 15.63 -8.53
CA LYS A 194 16.77 14.35 -8.54
C LYS A 194 15.40 14.47 -9.18
N LYS A 195 14.67 15.54 -8.89
CA LYS A 195 13.41 15.89 -9.53
C LYS A 195 13.57 16.01 -11.04
N GLN A 196 14.58 16.76 -11.52
CA GLN A 196 14.83 16.87 -12.95
C GLN A 196 15.14 15.52 -13.59
N GLY A 197 15.97 14.68 -12.98
CA GLY A 197 16.26 13.36 -13.55
C GLY A 197 15.05 12.40 -13.56
N VAL A 198 14.13 12.52 -12.61
CA VAL A 198 12.84 11.82 -12.65
C VAL A 198 11.97 12.33 -13.81
N ILE A 199 11.89 13.65 -14.01
CA ILE A 199 11.21 14.25 -15.17
C ILE A 199 11.80 13.71 -16.47
N ASP A 200 13.13 13.77 -16.63
CA ASP A 200 13.82 13.25 -17.81
C ASP A 200 13.55 11.75 -18.04
N ALA A 201 13.38 10.97 -16.97
CA ALA A 201 13.03 9.56 -17.05
C ALA A 201 11.60 9.34 -17.54
N PHE A 202 10.65 10.18 -17.11
CA PHE A 202 9.28 10.18 -17.63
C PHE A 202 9.21 10.69 -19.07
N GLU A 203 9.96 11.71 -19.46
CA GLU A 203 9.99 12.21 -20.85
C GLU A 203 10.50 11.15 -21.83
N LYS A 204 11.40 10.26 -21.39
CA LYS A 204 11.82 9.08 -22.19
C LYS A 204 10.71 8.06 -22.37
N LEU A 205 9.83 7.92 -21.37
CA LEU A 205 8.73 6.95 -21.38
C LEU A 205 7.49 7.50 -22.12
N LEU A 206 7.16 8.76 -21.86
CA LEU A 206 5.98 9.49 -22.32
C LEU A 206 6.43 10.83 -22.94
N PRO A 207 7.00 10.82 -24.15
CA PRO A 207 7.53 12.04 -24.78
C PRO A 207 6.43 13.00 -25.25
N GLU A 208 5.19 12.51 -25.38
CA GLU A 208 4.03 13.28 -25.78
C GLU A 208 3.20 13.66 -24.55
N LYS A 209 2.83 14.94 -24.46
CA LYS A 209 1.98 15.43 -23.37
C LYS A 209 0.58 14.84 -23.45
N SER A 210 0.01 14.58 -22.29
CA SER A 210 -1.38 14.16 -22.18
C SER A 210 -2.32 15.25 -22.66
N THR A 211 -3.46 14.89 -23.28
CA THR A 211 -4.50 15.86 -23.63
C THR A 211 -5.10 16.58 -22.42
N PHE A 212 -4.91 16.04 -21.22
CA PHE A 212 -5.30 16.68 -19.96
C PHE A 212 -4.29 17.72 -19.46
N GLU A 213 -3.12 17.81 -20.10
CA GLU A 213 -2.03 18.74 -19.77
C GLU A 213 -1.82 19.83 -20.85
N LEU A 214 -2.69 19.85 -21.86
CA LEU A 214 -2.71 20.85 -22.96
C LEU A 214 -3.58 22.06 -22.61
#